data_AF-A0A0F9KDC6-F1
#
_entry.id   AF-A0A0F9KDC6-F1
#
_cell.length_a   1.000
_cell.length_b   1.000
_cell.length_c   1.000
_cell.angle_alpha   90.00
_cell.angle_beta   90.00
_cell.angle_gamma   90.00
#
_symmetry.space_group_name_H-M   'P 1'
#
loop_
_entity.id
_entity.type
_entity.pdbx_description
1 polymer ?
#
loop_
_entity_poly.entity_id
_entity_poly.type
_entity_poly.pdbx_seq_one_letter_code
_entity_poly.pdbx_strand_id
1 'polypeptide(L)'
;MILMRGLYGVPFHPPAAAAAIGDTSLAVTALPGAIAGSVVGRKVQDITGYTLEWGGEYESSKEAQEALIPGVVPTVVIMAFIAIALFNAYRPPLIIALVIPFVMIGIAVGLIVTGQPFGFMALLGAMSLVGMMIKNAIVLLDYTRRVQRRGKDIL
;
A
#
# COMPACT_ATOMS: atom_id res chain seq x y z
N MET A 1 -28.82 18.57 -19.44
CA MET A 1 -30.13 19.21 -19.19
C MET A 1 -30.23 19.49 -17.69
N ILE A 2 -29.68 20.63 -17.25
CA ILE A 2 -29.87 21.18 -15.90
C ILE A 2 -30.61 22.49 -16.11
N LEU A 3 -31.81 22.55 -15.55
CA LEU A 3 -32.80 23.57 -15.79
C LEU A 3 -32.62 24.64 -14.72
N MET A 4 -32.17 25.84 -15.08
CA MET A 4 -32.33 27.03 -14.25
C MET A 4 -33.21 28.03 -14.97
N ARG A 5 -34.49 28.00 -14.61
CA ARG A 5 -35.51 28.94 -15.03
C ARG A 5 -35.42 30.17 -14.13
N GLY A 6 -35.07 31.28 -14.77
CA GLY A 6 -35.34 32.69 -14.43
C GLY A 6 -35.56 33.11 -12.98
N LEU A 7 -34.66 33.98 -12.51
CA LEU A 7 -35.05 35.14 -11.71
C LEU A 7 -34.12 36.30 -12.11
N TYR A 8 -34.71 37.48 -12.37
CA TYR A 8 -34.08 38.76 -12.72
C TYR A 8 -33.78 39.01 -14.22
N GLY A 9 -34.72 39.69 -14.88
CA GLY A 9 -34.62 40.19 -16.25
C GLY A 9 -33.71 41.42 -16.37
N VAL A 10 -32.40 41.19 -16.42
CA VAL A 10 -31.39 42.22 -16.73
C VAL A 10 -30.68 41.81 -18.03
N PRO A 11 -30.59 42.67 -19.05
CA PRO A 11 -29.93 42.31 -20.32
C PRO A 11 -28.45 41.99 -20.05
N PHE A 12 -28.05 40.75 -20.38
CA PHE A 12 -26.67 40.29 -20.33
C PHE A 12 -25.84 41.12 -21.32
N HIS A 13 -25.12 42.12 -20.83
CA HIS A 13 -24.00 42.70 -21.55
C HIS A 13 -22.78 41.84 -21.21
N PRO A 14 -22.21 41.07 -22.14
CA PRO A 14 -20.99 40.32 -21.86
C PRO A 14 -19.84 41.32 -21.62
N PRO A 15 -19.16 41.30 -20.46
CA PRO A 15 -17.90 42.02 -20.33
C PRO A 15 -16.88 41.40 -21.30
N ALA A 16 -16.11 42.24 -21.96
CA ALA A 16 -15.10 41.92 -22.99
C ALA A 16 -13.96 40.95 -22.53
N ALA A 17 -14.06 40.36 -21.34
CA ALA A 17 -13.10 39.41 -20.77
C ALA A 17 -13.50 37.92 -20.97
N ALA A 18 -14.69 37.62 -21.50
CA ALA A 18 -15.15 36.24 -21.71
C ALA A 18 -14.65 35.58 -23.02
N ALA A 19 -13.97 36.33 -23.90
CA ALA A 19 -13.50 35.84 -25.20
C ALA A 19 -12.12 35.14 -25.16
N ALA A 20 -11.44 35.07 -24.00
CA ALA A 20 -10.06 34.59 -23.88
C ALA A 20 -9.89 33.27 -23.10
N ILE A 21 -10.97 32.49 -22.89
CA ILE A 21 -10.95 31.20 -22.16
C ILE A 21 -11.25 30.04 -23.11
N GLY A 22 -10.74 30.12 -24.35
CA GLY A 22 -11.00 29.13 -25.41
C GLY A 22 -9.93 28.06 -25.61
N ASP A 23 -8.69 28.25 -25.13
CA ASP A 23 -7.54 27.51 -25.67
C ASP A 23 -6.50 27.02 -24.63
N THR A 24 -6.88 26.88 -23.35
CA THR A 24 -5.97 26.39 -22.29
C THR A 24 -6.15 24.91 -21.95
N SER A 25 -7.09 24.20 -22.59
CA SER A 25 -7.32 22.77 -22.37
C SER A 25 -6.35 21.87 -23.14
N LEU A 26 -5.65 22.38 -24.16
CA LEU A 26 -4.74 21.59 -25.01
C LEU A 26 -3.26 21.62 -24.55
N ALA A 27 -2.88 22.56 -23.67
CA ALA A 27 -1.51 22.63 -23.14
C ALA A 27 -1.32 21.87 -21.81
N VAL A 28 -2.41 21.50 -21.12
CA VAL A 28 -2.37 20.87 -19.78
C VAL A 28 -2.17 19.35 -19.85
N THR A 29 -2.36 18.73 -21.02
CA THR A 29 -2.17 17.28 -21.20
C THR A 29 -0.69 16.86 -21.32
N ALA A 30 0.25 17.80 -21.46
CA ALA A 30 1.63 17.50 -21.87
C ALA A 30 2.72 17.50 -20.76
N LEU A 31 2.42 17.77 -19.49
CA LEU A 31 3.44 17.74 -18.41
C LEU A 31 2.89 17.19 -17.07
N PRO A 32 2.87 15.86 -16.86
CA PRO A 32 2.32 15.24 -15.65
C PRO A 32 3.21 15.33 -14.38
N GLY A 33 4.21 16.22 -14.31
CA GLY A 33 5.18 16.12 -13.21
C GLY A 33 5.93 17.38 -12.75
N ALA A 34 5.88 18.51 -13.48
CA ALA A 34 6.76 19.65 -13.17
C ALA A 34 6.06 20.85 -12.50
N ILE A 35 4.74 21.00 -12.66
CA ILE A 35 3.99 22.15 -12.15
C ILE A 35 3.35 21.91 -10.76
N ALA A 36 3.34 20.66 -10.27
CA ALA A 36 2.85 20.33 -8.93
C ALA A 36 3.74 20.94 -7.82
N GLY A 37 5.02 21.19 -8.09
CA GLY A 37 5.95 21.77 -7.13
C GLY A 37 5.96 23.31 -7.06
N SER A 38 5.51 24.00 -8.12
CA SER A 38 5.67 25.47 -8.23
C SER A 38 4.42 26.29 -7.92
N VAL A 39 3.24 25.64 -7.76
CA VAL A 39 1.98 26.33 -7.41
C VAL A 39 1.73 26.33 -5.88
N VAL A 40 2.50 25.54 -5.13
CA VAL A 40 2.44 25.43 -3.65
C VAL A 40 2.87 26.72 -2.92
N GLY A 41 3.49 27.69 -3.62
CA GLY A 41 4.14 28.84 -3.01
C GLY A 41 3.40 30.19 -3.06
N ARG A 42 2.21 30.32 -3.65
CA ARG A 42 1.49 31.61 -3.65
C ARG A 42 0.22 31.53 -2.83
N LYS A 43 0.23 32.20 -1.67
CA LYS A 43 -0.98 32.67 -0.99
C LYS A 43 -1.85 33.43 -2.00
N VAL A 44 -2.92 32.80 -2.46
CA VAL A 44 -4.01 33.50 -3.16
C VAL A 44 -4.86 34.13 -2.08
N GLN A 45 -4.50 35.37 -1.73
CA GLN A 45 -5.32 36.20 -0.87
C GLN A 45 -6.42 36.85 -1.75
N ASP A 46 -7.65 36.45 -1.43
CA ASP A 46 -8.92 37.16 -1.62
C ASP A 46 -9.63 37.08 -3.00
N ILE A 47 -10.56 36.13 -3.10
CA ILE A 47 -11.83 36.32 -3.84
C ILE A 47 -12.95 36.21 -2.80
N THR A 48 -13.42 37.38 -2.38
CA THR A 48 -14.67 37.69 -1.67
C THR A 48 -15.46 36.48 -1.17
N GLY A 49 -15.29 36.17 0.11
CA GLY A 49 -16.23 35.39 0.92
C GLY A 49 -16.03 33.87 0.99
N TYR A 50 -15.05 33.31 0.27
CA TYR A 50 -14.75 31.87 0.34
C TYR A 50 -13.30 31.62 0.75
N THR A 51 -13.10 31.03 1.92
CA THR A 51 -11.81 30.53 2.40
C THR A 51 -11.49 29.22 1.71
N LEU A 52 -10.63 29.25 0.69
CA LEU A 52 -10.04 28.05 0.10
C LEU A 52 -8.80 27.64 0.92
N GLU A 53 -8.98 26.73 1.87
CA GLU A 53 -7.88 26.02 2.52
C GLU A 53 -7.34 24.91 1.61
N TRP A 54 -6.34 25.24 0.79
CA TRP A 54 -5.42 24.23 0.24
C TRP A 54 -4.34 23.97 1.29
N GLY A 55 -4.62 23.05 2.21
CA GLY A 55 -3.73 22.75 3.33
C GLY A 55 -4.26 21.72 4.32
N GLY A 56 -5.56 21.41 4.31
CA GLY A 56 -6.14 20.47 5.28
C GLY A 56 -5.72 19.01 5.09
N GLU A 57 -5.55 18.51 3.85
CA GLU A 57 -5.30 17.08 3.62
C GLU A 57 -3.92 16.62 4.12
N TYR A 58 -2.88 17.45 3.95
CA TYR A 58 -1.52 17.14 4.40
C TYR A 58 -1.38 17.29 5.90
N GLU A 59 -1.98 18.35 6.49
CA GLU A 59 -2.03 18.54 7.94
C GLU A 59 -2.85 17.43 8.60
N SER A 60 -4.02 17.08 8.05
CA SER A 60 -4.87 15.97 8.53
C SER A 60 -4.20 14.60 8.38
N SER A 61 -3.46 14.36 7.29
CA SER A 61 -2.68 13.14 7.12
C SER A 61 -1.54 13.03 8.12
N LYS A 62 -0.87 14.16 8.42
CA LYS A 62 0.22 14.22 9.39
C LYS A 62 -0.30 14.10 10.82
N GLU A 63 -1.40 14.77 11.14
CA GLU A 63 -2.09 14.68 12.44
C GLU A 63 -2.62 13.26 12.68
N ALA A 64 -3.18 12.60 11.67
CA ALA A 64 -3.56 11.20 11.75
C ALA A 64 -2.35 10.28 11.98
N GLN A 65 -1.24 10.50 11.27
CA GLN A 65 0.00 9.73 11.48
C GLN A 65 0.59 9.94 12.88
N GLU A 66 0.63 11.19 13.37
CA GLU A 66 1.07 11.52 14.73
C GLU A 66 0.15 10.92 15.79
N ALA A 67 -1.16 10.83 15.54
CA ALA A 67 -2.10 10.14 16.41
C ALA A 67 -1.94 8.60 16.40
N LEU A 68 -1.44 8.02 15.31
CA LEU A 68 -1.17 6.58 15.17
C LEU A 68 0.14 6.15 15.85
N ILE A 69 1.19 6.97 15.79
CA ILE A 69 2.52 6.70 16.38
C ILE A 69 2.47 6.19 17.84
N PRO A 70 1.74 6.80 18.78
CA PRO A 70 1.69 6.31 20.16
C PRO A 70 1.01 4.94 20.29
N GLY A 71 0.14 4.57 19.35
CA GLY A 71 -0.53 3.25 19.32
C GLY A 71 0.34 2.14 18.75
N VAL A 72 1.33 2.46 17.90
CA VAL A 72 2.20 1.45 17.26
C VAL A 72 3.01 0.68 18.29
N VAL A 73 3.60 1.37 19.28
CA VAL A 73 4.48 0.75 20.29
C VAL A 73 3.76 -0.36 21.09
N PRO A 74 2.62 -0.11 21.75
CA PRO A 74 1.91 -1.15 22.49
C PRO A 74 1.38 -2.26 21.58
N THR A 75 0.93 -1.95 20.35
CA THR A 75 0.48 -2.95 19.39
C THR A 75 1.60 -3.92 18.99
N VAL A 76 2.80 -3.41 18.72
CA VAL A 76 3.96 -4.26 18.37
C VAL A 76 4.37 -5.14 19.54
N VAL A 77 4.35 -4.62 20.77
CA VAL A 77 4.68 -5.39 21.98
C VAL A 77 3.67 -6.51 22.22
N ILE A 78 2.37 -6.22 22.11
CA ILE A 78 1.31 -7.23 22.29
C ILE A 78 1.38 -8.29 21.19
N MET A 79 1.58 -7.88 19.93
CA MET A 79 1.77 -8.77 18.79
C MET A 79 2.96 -9.72 19.02
N ALA A 80 4.09 -9.19 19.49
CA ALA A 80 5.28 -9.99 19.82
C ALA A 80 5.01 -10.94 21.00
N PHE A 81 4.30 -10.50 22.02
CA PHE A 81 3.95 -11.32 23.18
C PHE A 81 3.04 -12.50 22.79
N ILE A 82 2.01 -12.24 21.98
CA ILE A 82 1.10 -13.27 21.46
C ILE A 82 1.87 -14.26 20.59
N ALA A 83 2.79 -13.79 19.72
CA ALA A 83 3.63 -14.68 18.92
C ALA A 83 4.49 -15.60 19.79
N ILE A 84 5.11 -15.08 20.84
CA ILE A 84 5.93 -15.87 21.79
C ILE A 84 5.05 -16.89 22.54
N ALA A 85 3.87 -16.48 23.00
CA ALA A 85 2.93 -17.34 23.71
C ALA A 85 2.34 -18.46 22.84
N LEU A 86 2.07 -18.17 21.56
CA LEU A 86 1.43 -19.10 20.63
C LEU A 86 2.30 -20.33 20.34
N PHE A 87 3.62 -20.20 20.42
CA PHE A 87 4.49 -21.26 19.94
C PHE A 87 4.84 -22.35 20.94
N ASN A 88 4.81 -22.11 22.27
CA ASN A 88 5.01 -23.02 23.44
C ASN A 88 5.80 -24.36 23.25
N ALA A 89 6.69 -24.41 22.25
CA ALA A 89 7.41 -25.52 21.63
C ALA A 89 7.91 -25.02 20.26
N TYR A 90 8.91 -24.15 20.29
CA TYR A 90 9.20 -23.20 19.20
C TYR A 90 9.84 -23.83 17.97
N ARG A 91 10.70 -24.84 18.13
CA ARG A 91 11.61 -25.25 17.05
C ARG A 91 10.89 -25.75 15.79
N PRO A 92 9.90 -26.65 15.88
CA PRO A 92 9.28 -27.20 14.68
C PRO A 92 8.37 -26.24 13.91
N PRO A 93 7.42 -25.51 14.56
CA PRO A 93 6.59 -24.53 13.88
C PRO A 93 7.39 -23.32 13.37
N LEU A 94 8.45 -22.91 14.07
CA LEU A 94 9.27 -21.75 13.68
C LEU A 94 10.06 -21.99 12.40
N ILE A 95 10.48 -23.24 12.15
CA ILE A 95 11.09 -23.62 10.86
C ILE A 95 10.08 -23.43 9.72
N ILE A 96 8.84 -23.88 9.89
CA ILE A 96 7.78 -23.73 8.88
C ILE A 96 7.43 -22.24 8.69
N ALA A 97 7.37 -21.47 9.78
CA ALA A 97 7.13 -20.04 9.73
C ALA A 97 8.24 -19.29 8.96
N LEU A 98 9.51 -19.72 9.06
CA LEU A 98 10.62 -19.14 8.30
C LEU A 98 10.59 -19.47 6.80
N VAL A 99 9.94 -20.58 6.41
CA VAL A 99 9.80 -20.96 5.00
C VAL A 99 8.89 -19.99 4.24
N ILE A 100 7.88 -19.41 4.90
CA ILE A 100 6.93 -18.47 4.27
C ILE A 100 7.63 -17.22 3.69
N PRO A 101 8.41 -16.43 4.47
CA PRO A 101 9.12 -15.28 3.91
C PRO A 101 10.16 -15.70 2.87
N PHE A 102 10.76 -16.88 3.01
CA PHE A 102 11.71 -17.40 2.03
C PHE A 102 11.04 -17.68 0.66
N VAL A 103 9.85 -18.29 0.66
CA VAL A 103 9.08 -18.54 -0.56
C VAL A 103 8.66 -17.22 -1.22
N MET A 104 8.26 -16.22 -0.43
CA MET A 104 7.92 -14.89 -0.97
C MET A 104 9.10 -14.24 -1.70
N ILE A 105 10.32 -14.33 -1.15
CA ILE A 105 11.53 -13.85 -1.81
C ILE A 105 11.77 -14.63 -3.11
N GLY A 106 11.63 -15.95 -3.09
CA GLY A 106 11.80 -16.80 -4.27
C GLY A 106 10.83 -16.45 -5.41
N ILE A 107 9.56 -16.20 -5.08
CA ILE A 107 8.55 -15.77 -6.05
C ILE A 107 8.88 -14.37 -6.60
N ALA A 108 9.19 -13.42 -5.72
CA ALA A 108 9.52 -12.05 -6.14
C ALA A 108 10.71 -12.01 -7.09
N VAL A 109 11.80 -12.70 -6.75
CA VAL A 109 12.99 -12.82 -7.61
C VAL A 109 12.63 -13.53 -8.92
N GLY A 110 11.85 -14.61 -8.87
CA GLY A 110 11.41 -15.35 -10.06
C GLY A 110 10.70 -14.46 -11.07
N LEU A 111 9.77 -13.63 -10.61
CA LEU A 111 9.04 -12.70 -11.49
C LEU A 111 9.93 -11.59 -12.05
N ILE A 112 10.85 -11.05 -11.24
CA ILE A 112 11.79 -10.02 -11.70
C ILE A 112 12.68 -10.57 -12.82
N VAL A 113 13.18 -11.80 -12.68
CA VAL A 113 14.05 -12.43 -13.70
C VAL A 113 13.29 -12.73 -14.98
N THR A 114 12.04 -13.19 -14.88
CA THR A 114 11.20 -13.44 -16.07
C THR A 114 10.61 -12.17 -16.69
N GLY A 115 10.71 -11.02 -15.99
CA GLY A 115 10.12 -9.75 -16.43
C GLY A 115 8.60 -9.80 -16.60
N GLN A 116 7.94 -10.77 -15.97
CA GLN A 116 6.51 -10.99 -16.08
C GLN A 116 5.77 -10.32 -14.92
N PRO A 117 4.61 -9.68 -15.17
CA PRO A 117 3.81 -9.10 -14.11
C PRO A 117 3.20 -10.20 -13.23
N PHE A 118 2.84 -9.84 -12.00
CA PHE A 118 2.19 -10.75 -11.06
C PHE A 118 0.74 -11.03 -11.53
N GLY A 119 0.58 -12.08 -12.33
CA GLY A 119 -0.69 -12.50 -12.92
C GLY A 119 -1.17 -13.88 -12.46
N PHE A 120 -2.27 -14.36 -13.05
CA PHE A 120 -2.86 -15.66 -12.72
C PHE A 120 -1.87 -16.83 -12.92
N MET A 121 -1.10 -16.81 -13.99
CA MET A 121 -0.08 -17.84 -14.24
C MET A 121 1.02 -17.85 -13.18
N ALA A 122 1.45 -16.66 -12.71
CA ALA A 122 2.42 -16.53 -11.63
C ALA A 122 1.85 -17.04 -10.30
N LEU A 123 0.57 -16.82 -10.02
CA LEU A 123 -0.12 -17.37 -8.84
C LEU A 123 -0.18 -18.90 -8.87
N LEU A 124 -0.49 -19.52 -10.01
CA LEU A 124 -0.48 -20.98 -10.15
C LEU A 124 0.93 -21.55 -9.89
N GLY A 125 1.97 -20.91 -10.43
CA GLY A 125 3.36 -21.27 -10.18
C GLY A 125 3.75 -21.09 -8.71
N ALA A 126 3.37 -19.98 -8.10
CA ALA A 126 3.61 -19.69 -6.68
C ALA A 126 2.96 -20.75 -5.77
N MET A 127 1.70 -21.10 -6.02
CA MET A 127 0.98 -22.15 -5.26
C MET A 127 1.67 -23.51 -5.39
N SER A 128 2.14 -23.86 -6.59
CA SER A 128 2.90 -25.10 -6.82
C SER A 128 4.23 -25.11 -6.04
N LEU A 129 4.97 -24.00 -6.07
CA LEU A 129 6.24 -23.84 -5.37
C LEU A 129 6.05 -23.92 -3.85
N VAL A 130 5.04 -23.24 -3.31
CA VAL A 130 4.68 -23.30 -1.88
C VAL A 130 4.45 -24.74 -1.44
N GLY A 131 3.66 -25.51 -2.20
CA GLY A 131 3.37 -26.91 -1.89
C GLY A 131 4.62 -27.80 -1.84
N MET A 132 5.53 -27.64 -2.82
CA MET A 132 6.79 -28.38 -2.84
C MET A 132 7.69 -28.02 -1.64
N MET A 133 7.80 -26.73 -1.31
CA MET A 133 8.62 -26.25 -0.20
C MET A 133 8.09 -26.71 1.17
N ILE A 134 6.78 -26.64 1.38
CA ILE A 134 6.15 -27.12 2.63
C ILE A 134 6.35 -28.64 2.78
N LYS A 135 6.15 -29.41 1.71
CA LYS A 135 6.37 -30.86 1.74
C LYS A 135 7.80 -31.20 2.17
N ASN A 136 8.78 -30.54 1.57
CA ASN A 136 10.19 -30.78 1.89
C ASN A 136 10.52 -30.38 3.34
N ALA A 137 10.01 -29.24 3.82
CA ALA A 137 10.21 -28.78 5.19
C ALA A 137 9.64 -29.76 6.23
N ILE A 138 8.41 -30.25 6.02
CA ILE A 138 7.75 -31.20 6.93
C ILE A 138 8.48 -32.55 6.94
N VAL A 139 8.87 -33.08 5.77
CA VAL A 139 9.57 -34.37 5.68
C VAL A 139 10.91 -34.32 6.43
N LEU A 140 11.72 -33.28 6.23
CA LEU A 140 13.00 -33.12 6.95
C LEU A 140 12.81 -32.98 8.46
N LEU A 141 11.79 -32.22 8.86
CA LEU A 141 11.48 -31.99 10.27
C LEU A 141 11.09 -33.32 10.95
N ASP A 142 10.24 -34.10 10.31
CA ASP A 142 9.81 -35.40 10.83
C ASP A 142 10.93 -36.43 10.79
N TYR A 143 11.82 -36.37 9.81
CA TYR A 143 13.01 -37.19 9.78
C TYR A 143 13.93 -36.88 10.98
N THR A 144 14.19 -35.59 11.23
CA THR A 144 15.03 -35.14 12.36
C THR A 144 14.46 -35.62 13.70
N ARG A 145 13.14 -35.52 13.88
CA ARG A 145 12.46 -36.03 15.08
C ARG A 145 12.55 -37.54 15.22
N ARG A 146 12.40 -38.28 14.12
CA ARG A 146 12.53 -39.75 14.10
C ARG A 146 13.94 -40.19 14.50
N VAL A 147 14.97 -39.53 13.98
CA VAL A 147 16.37 -39.81 14.31
C VAL A 147 16.66 -39.48 15.78
N GLN A 148 16.18 -38.35 16.30
CA GLN A 148 16.34 -37.99 17.72
C GLN A 148 15.68 -39.00 18.67
N ARG A 149 14.49 -39.52 18.33
CA ARG A 149 13.80 -40.54 19.13
C ARG A 149 14.56 -41.86 19.11
N ARG A 150 15.00 -42.32 17.94
CA ARG A 150 15.84 -43.52 17.81
C ARG A 150 17.17 -43.42 18.57
N GLY A 151 17.79 -42.24 18.58
CA GLY A 151 19.02 -41.99 19.36
C GLY A 151 18.80 -41.96 20.88
N LYS A 152 17.55 -41.76 21.33
CA LYS A 152 17.16 -41.79 22.75
C LYS A 152 16.77 -43.18 23.24
N ASP A 153 16.43 -44.11 22.35
CA ASP A 153 16.11 -45.52 22.68
C ASP A 153 17.35 -46.40 22.85
N ILE A 154 18.54 -45.92 22.47
CA ILE A 154 19.80 -46.69 22.49
C ILE A 154 20.72 -46.34 23.68
N LEU A 155 20.29 -45.47 24.59
CA LEU A 155 20.99 -45.08 25.83
C LEU A 155 20.06 -45.30 27.03
#